data_AF-A0A0N1A5W1-F1
#
_entry.id   AF-A0A0N1A5W1-F1
#
_cell.length_a   1.000
_cell.length_b   1.000
_cell.length_c   1.000
_cell.angle_alpha   90.00
_cell.angle_beta   90.00
_cell.angle_gamma   90.00
#
_symmetry.space_group_name_H-M   'P 1'
#
loop_
_entity.id
_entity.type
_entity.pdbx_description
1 polymer ?
#
loop_
_entity_poly.entity_id
_entity_poly.type
_entity_poly.pdbx_seq_one_letter_code
_entity_poly.pdbx_strand_id
1 'polypeptide(L)'
;MKVRKIKIFSGEEFEVPQGIQRIDHRATHGWQLRYGGTKLFSDHTPDGSGAAASLQRATQELLKRIARLPAPSLLQRAPSVNKSNQLPPGITGPVVRMRRDSQTRDCSLMVLIPRFGDKPQRRTIYIGTENTYTVERYEKALEKAVAMRREAEEAYQKASTRAKRAAAREMKAQLQVGAS
;
A
#
# COMPACT_ATOMS: atom_id res chain seq x y z
N MET A 1 2.87 13.21 -8.61
CA MET A 1 3.66 12.13 -7.94
C MET A 1 4.79 12.78 -7.14
N LYS A 2 5.21 12.25 -5.98
CA LYS A 2 6.32 12.86 -5.22
C LYS A 2 7.65 12.64 -5.97
N VAL A 3 8.45 13.71 -6.07
CA VAL A 3 9.82 13.71 -6.59
C VAL A 3 10.78 14.14 -5.48
N ARG A 4 12.05 13.76 -5.59
CA ARG A 4 13.11 14.17 -4.67
C ARG A 4 14.36 14.53 -5.44
N LYS A 5 15.09 15.55 -4.98
CA LYS A 5 16.38 15.92 -5.56
C LYS A 5 17.47 14.97 -5.04
N ILE A 6 18.29 14.44 -5.94
CA ILE A 6 19.44 13.59 -5.62
C ILE A 6 20.65 14.16 -6.34
N LYS A 7 21.71 14.44 -5.58
CA LYS A 7 23.03 14.74 -6.11
C LYS A 7 23.83 13.44 -6.25
N ILE A 8 24.36 13.16 -7.44
CA ILE A 8 25.20 11.98 -7.67
C ILE A 8 26.68 12.29 -7.37
N PHE A 9 27.55 11.28 -7.42
CA PHE A 9 28.98 11.43 -7.09
C PHE A 9 29.73 12.42 -8.00
N SER A 10 29.27 12.64 -9.23
CA SER A 10 29.83 13.65 -10.16
C SER A 10 29.43 15.09 -9.80
N GLY A 11 28.52 15.28 -8.84
CA GLY A 11 28.02 16.57 -8.41
C GLY A 11 26.77 17.05 -9.15
N GLU A 12 26.31 16.33 -10.17
CA GLU A 12 25.08 16.63 -10.90
C GLU A 12 23.82 16.32 -10.06
N GLU A 13 22.79 17.13 -10.21
CA GLU A 13 21.52 16.99 -9.49
C GLU A 13 20.38 16.51 -10.38
N PHE A 14 19.62 15.54 -9.88
CA PHE A 14 18.49 14.96 -10.59
C PHE A 14 17.21 15.01 -9.78
N GLU A 15 16.09 15.29 -10.44
CA GLU A 15 14.77 15.09 -9.88
C GLU A 15 14.30 13.66 -10.09
N VAL A 16 14.21 12.90 -9.00
CA VAL A 16 14.00 11.45 -9.04
C VAL A 16 12.62 11.11 -8.51
N PRO A 17 11.77 10.43 -9.30
CA PRO A 17 10.45 9.99 -8.86
C PRO A 17 10.49 9.02 -7.68
N GLN A 18 9.44 9.07 -6.86
CA GLN A 18 9.19 8.03 -5.87
C GLN A 18 9.00 6.68 -6.56
N GLY A 19 9.83 5.69 -6.18
CA GLY A 19 9.87 4.37 -6.79
C GLY A 19 11.13 4.13 -7.62
N ILE A 20 11.99 5.13 -7.81
CA ILE A 20 13.34 4.98 -8.37
C ILE A 20 14.35 5.36 -7.29
N GLN A 21 15.47 4.66 -7.19
CA GLN A 21 16.56 4.91 -6.25
C GLN A 21 17.91 4.91 -6.97
N ARG A 22 18.79 5.84 -6.60
CA ARG A 22 20.19 5.83 -7.05
C ARG A 22 20.95 4.68 -6.42
N ILE A 23 21.73 3.97 -7.23
CA ILE A 23 22.73 3.01 -6.80
C ILE A 23 24.07 3.53 -7.27
N ASP A 24 24.92 3.87 -6.31
CA ASP A 24 26.32 4.21 -6.51
C ASP A 24 27.15 3.29 -5.64
N HIS A 25 27.71 2.26 -6.26
CA HIS A 25 28.70 1.37 -5.65
C HIS A 25 29.91 1.28 -6.55
N ARG A 26 31.07 0.87 -6.01
CA ARG A 26 32.41 0.88 -6.66
C ARG A 26 32.47 0.39 -8.11
N ALA A 27 31.56 -0.50 -8.53
CA ALA A 27 31.52 -1.07 -9.87
C ALA A 27 30.13 -0.99 -10.53
N THR A 28 29.18 -0.28 -9.92
CA THR A 28 27.79 -0.24 -10.39
C THR A 28 27.18 1.12 -10.12
N HIS A 29 26.94 1.84 -11.21
CA HIS A 29 26.29 3.14 -11.23
C HIS A 29 24.99 3.03 -12.02
N GLY A 30 23.88 3.43 -11.42
CA GLY A 30 22.60 3.33 -12.09
C GLY A 30 21.40 3.68 -11.22
N TRP A 31 20.23 3.53 -11.82
CA TRP A 31 18.94 3.76 -11.18
C TRP A 31 18.19 2.45 -10.99
N GLN A 32 17.89 2.12 -9.75
CA GLN A 32 17.05 0.98 -9.41
C GLN A 32 15.59 1.40 -9.32
N LEU A 33 14.78 0.90 -10.25
CA LEU A 33 13.32 0.93 -10.18
C LEU A 33 12.85 -0.07 -9.13
N ARG A 34 11.92 0.36 -8.27
CA ARG A 34 11.30 -0.40 -7.17
C ARG A 34 9.77 -0.27 -7.24
N TYR A 35 9.19 -0.90 -8.25
CA TYR A 35 7.73 -0.94 -8.43
C TYR A 35 7.34 -2.25 -9.09
N GLY A 36 6.59 -3.10 -8.37
CA GLY A 36 6.29 -4.47 -8.83
C GLY A 36 7.56 -5.32 -9.00
N GLY A 37 8.46 -5.26 -8.02
CA GLY A 37 9.81 -5.83 -8.09
C GLY A 37 10.89 -4.80 -8.43
N THR A 38 12.13 -5.27 -8.52
CA THR A 38 13.31 -4.42 -8.78
C THR A 38 13.82 -4.55 -10.20
N LYS A 39 14.31 -3.45 -10.80
CA LYS A 39 15.05 -3.47 -12.07
C LYS A 39 16.11 -2.37 -12.06
N LEU A 40 17.36 -2.71 -12.38
CA LEU A 40 18.46 -1.74 -12.48
C LEU A 40 18.58 -1.22 -13.91
N PHE A 41 18.79 0.09 -14.04
CA PHE A 41 19.13 0.79 -15.27
C PHE A 41 20.55 1.35 -15.09
N SER A 42 21.53 0.70 -15.69
CA SER A 42 22.94 1.12 -15.60
C SER A 42 23.16 2.43 -16.35
N ASP A 43 24.08 3.25 -15.85
CA ASP A 43 24.55 4.45 -16.54
C ASP A 43 25.48 4.11 -17.71
N HIS A 44 26.04 2.89 -17.71
CA HIS A 44 27.05 2.43 -18.67
C HIS A 44 28.30 3.31 -18.78
N THR A 45 28.50 4.21 -17.82
CA THR A 45 29.60 5.19 -17.79
C THR A 45 30.12 5.33 -16.36
N PRO A 46 31.45 5.44 -16.16
CA PRO A 46 32.05 5.57 -14.82
C PRO A 46 32.05 7.01 -14.30
N ASP A 47 31.85 8.01 -15.16
CA ASP A 47 31.87 9.44 -14.84
C ASP A 47 30.49 10.02 -14.52
N GLY A 48 29.43 9.20 -14.67
CA GLY A 48 28.05 9.60 -14.40
C GLY A 48 27.35 10.31 -15.56
N SER A 49 28.02 10.53 -16.70
CA SER A 49 27.44 11.18 -17.89
C SER A 49 26.20 10.46 -18.44
N GLY A 50 26.12 9.14 -18.26
CA GLY A 50 24.96 8.34 -18.63
C GLY A 50 23.80 8.37 -17.65
N ALA A 51 23.93 9.04 -16.50
CA ALA A 51 22.92 9.03 -15.43
C ALA A 51 21.58 9.65 -15.85
N ALA A 52 21.60 10.70 -16.69
CA ALA A 52 20.39 11.31 -17.20
C ALA A 52 19.59 10.34 -18.09
N ALA A 53 20.27 9.70 -19.05
CA ALA A 53 19.65 8.76 -19.99
C ALA A 53 19.13 7.50 -19.28
N SER A 54 19.89 6.97 -18.31
CA SER A 54 19.45 5.81 -17.52
C SER A 54 18.26 6.16 -16.61
N LEU A 55 18.20 7.37 -16.04
CA LEU A 55 17.06 7.86 -15.26
C LEU A 55 15.81 8.00 -16.13
N GLN A 56 15.94 8.49 -17.35
CA GLN A 56 14.84 8.62 -18.29
C GLN A 56 14.24 7.23 -18.61
N ARG A 57 15.09 6.24 -18.91
CA ARG A 57 14.66 4.85 -19.16
C ARG A 57 13.97 4.25 -17.92
N ALA A 58 14.53 4.47 -16.73
CA ALA A 58 13.92 4.01 -15.48
C ALA A 58 12.55 4.65 -15.24
N THR A 59 12.40 5.94 -15.56
CA THR A 59 11.15 6.69 -15.43
C THR A 59 10.10 6.21 -16.43
N GLN A 60 10.47 5.96 -17.68
CA GLN A 60 9.55 5.38 -18.68
C GLN A 60 9.04 4.00 -18.24
N GLU A 61 9.92 3.12 -17.75
CA GLU A 61 9.52 1.82 -17.22
C GLU A 61 8.64 1.97 -15.97
N LEU A 62 8.94 2.91 -15.07
CA LEU A 62 8.07 3.21 -13.91
C LEU A 62 6.65 3.54 -14.35
N LEU A 63 6.49 4.46 -15.30
CA LEU A 63 5.19 4.86 -15.82
C LEU A 63 4.46 3.68 -16.48
N LYS A 64 5.18 2.86 -17.25
CA LYS A 64 4.65 1.62 -17.85
C LYS A 64 4.14 0.65 -16.79
N ARG A 65 4.88 0.45 -15.69
CA ARG A 65 4.46 -0.43 -14.60
C ARG A 65 3.29 0.13 -13.80
N ILE A 66 3.22 1.44 -13.57
CA ILE A 66 2.07 2.08 -12.91
C ILE A 66 0.78 1.90 -13.75
N ALA A 67 0.90 1.93 -15.07
CA ALA A 67 -0.24 1.68 -15.95
C ALA A 67 -0.76 0.23 -15.80
N ARG A 68 0.13 -0.76 -15.73
CA ARG A 68 -0.23 -2.18 -15.74
C ARG A 68 -0.51 -2.79 -14.36
N LEU A 69 0.29 -2.46 -13.35
CA LEU A 69 0.28 -3.13 -12.05
C LEU A 69 -0.55 -2.34 -11.02
N PRO A 70 -1.18 -3.03 -10.05
CA PRO A 70 -1.83 -2.37 -8.93
C PRO A 70 -0.82 -1.54 -8.11
N ALA A 71 -1.29 -0.49 -7.45
CA ALA A 71 -0.44 0.27 -6.53
C ALA A 71 0.07 -0.65 -5.40
N PRO A 72 1.33 -0.50 -4.97
CA PRO A 72 1.81 -1.20 -3.79
C PRO A 72 0.98 -0.78 -2.58
N SER A 73 0.54 -1.77 -1.80
CA SER A 73 -0.31 -1.57 -0.63
C SER A 73 0.48 -1.78 0.65
N LEU A 74 0.22 -0.93 1.63
CA LEU A 74 0.73 -1.08 3.01
C LEU A 74 -0.22 -1.92 3.88
N LEU A 75 -1.30 -2.44 3.30
CA LEU A 75 -2.24 -3.28 4.03
C LEU A 75 -1.59 -4.60 4.41
N GLN A 76 -1.77 -4.97 5.68
CA GLN A 76 -1.26 -6.21 6.24
C GLN A 76 -2.01 -7.41 5.65
N ARG A 77 -1.28 -8.33 5.01
CA ARG A 77 -1.86 -9.51 4.32
C ARG A 77 -1.95 -10.76 5.19
N ALA A 78 -1.16 -10.84 6.25
CA ALA A 78 -1.08 -12.00 7.14
C ALA A 78 -1.22 -11.55 8.60
N PRO A 79 -1.73 -12.40 9.50
CA PRO A 79 -1.79 -12.10 10.94
C PRO A 79 -0.43 -11.60 11.46
N SER A 80 -0.45 -10.68 12.43
CA SER A 80 0.81 -10.25 13.06
C SER A 80 1.39 -11.41 13.86
N VAL A 81 2.72 -11.49 13.95
CA VAL A 81 3.41 -12.52 14.74
C VAL A 81 2.90 -12.59 16.18
N ASN A 82 2.54 -11.43 16.75
CA ASN A 82 2.04 -11.34 18.13
C ASN A 82 0.53 -11.65 18.28
N LYS A 83 -0.15 -12.05 17.20
CA LYS A 83 -1.59 -12.35 17.25
C LYS A 83 -1.78 -13.76 17.81
N SER A 84 -2.34 -13.85 19.01
CA SER A 84 -2.56 -15.11 19.73
C SER A 84 -3.78 -15.91 19.27
N ASN A 85 -4.55 -15.42 18.30
CA ASN A 85 -5.75 -16.10 17.80
C ASN A 85 -5.72 -16.27 16.26
N GLN A 86 -6.51 -17.23 15.77
CA GLN A 86 -6.58 -17.59 14.35
C GLN A 86 -7.45 -16.63 13.52
N LEU A 87 -7.85 -15.47 14.05
CA LEU A 87 -8.69 -14.53 13.30
C LEU A 87 -7.89 -13.88 12.15
N PRO A 88 -8.55 -13.61 11.01
CA PRO A 88 -7.91 -12.93 9.87
C PRO A 88 -7.36 -11.53 10.23
N PRO A 89 -6.39 -11.00 9.45
CA PRO A 89 -5.87 -9.65 9.62
C PRO A 89 -6.97 -8.60 9.68
N GLY A 90 -6.84 -7.63 10.60
CA GLY A 90 -7.83 -6.57 10.76
C GLY A 90 -9.14 -6.99 11.44
N ILE A 91 -9.30 -8.25 11.85
CA ILE A 91 -10.43 -8.72 12.67
C ILE A 91 -9.94 -9.05 14.09
N THR A 92 -10.66 -8.57 15.10
CA THR A 92 -10.36 -8.77 16.52
C THR A 92 -11.60 -9.23 17.28
N GLY A 93 -11.42 -10.05 18.30
CA GLY A 93 -12.49 -10.52 19.18
C GLY A 93 -12.47 -12.05 19.34
N PRO A 94 -13.61 -12.65 19.73
CA PRO A 94 -14.83 -11.96 20.17
C PRO A 94 -14.59 -11.09 21.41
N VAL A 95 -15.17 -9.89 21.44
CA VAL A 95 -15.12 -8.99 22.60
C VAL A 95 -16.45 -9.04 23.30
N VAL A 96 -16.41 -9.46 24.56
CA VAL A 96 -17.56 -9.44 25.47
C VAL A 96 -17.58 -8.10 26.19
N ARG A 97 -18.75 -7.46 26.24
CA ARG A 97 -18.96 -6.17 26.87
C ARG A 97 -20.35 -6.10 27.48
N MET A 98 -20.49 -5.32 28.53
CA MET A 98 -21.78 -4.99 29.13
C MET A 98 -22.00 -3.49 28.89
N ARG A 99 -23.09 -3.13 28.21
CA ARG A 99 -23.44 -1.73 28.04
C ARG A 99 -23.99 -1.18 29.35
N ARG A 100 -23.82 0.13 29.57
CA ARG A 100 -24.52 0.86 30.63
C ARG A 100 -26.02 0.59 30.45
N ASP A 101 -26.68 0.16 31.53
CA ASP A 101 -28.11 -0.20 31.58
C ASP A 101 -28.52 -1.51 30.88
N SER A 102 -27.57 -2.31 30.38
CA SER A 102 -27.86 -3.66 29.91
C SER A 102 -27.82 -4.66 31.05
N GLN A 103 -28.83 -5.53 31.15
CA GLN A 103 -28.84 -6.65 32.10
C GLN A 103 -28.08 -7.88 31.60
N THR A 104 -27.63 -7.88 30.35
CA THR A 104 -26.87 -8.99 29.75
C THR A 104 -25.62 -8.52 29.03
N ARG A 105 -24.61 -9.39 28.99
CA ARG A 105 -23.38 -9.14 28.22
C ARG A 105 -23.60 -9.43 26.73
N ASP A 106 -23.12 -8.55 25.86
CA ASP A 106 -23.06 -8.76 24.40
C ASP A 106 -21.66 -9.14 23.94
N CYS A 107 -21.61 -9.98 22.91
CA CYS A 107 -20.39 -10.46 22.28
C CYS A 107 -20.34 -9.98 20.82
N SER A 108 -19.20 -9.47 20.40
CA SER A 108 -19.04 -8.90 19.05
C SER A 108 -17.63 -9.06 18.47
N LEU A 109 -17.53 -9.12 17.15
CA LEU A 109 -16.27 -8.98 16.43
C LEU A 109 -16.02 -7.51 16.09
N MET A 110 -14.77 -7.09 16.12
CA MET A 110 -14.34 -5.78 15.63
C MET A 110 -13.60 -5.95 14.32
N VAL A 111 -13.94 -5.11 13.34
CA VAL A 111 -13.35 -5.10 12.01
C VAL A 111 -12.72 -3.74 11.77
N LEU A 112 -11.42 -3.73 11.46
CA LEU A 112 -10.73 -2.55 11.00
C LEU A 112 -11.00 -2.37 9.51
N ILE A 113 -11.50 -1.22 9.08
CA ILE A 113 -11.84 -0.88 7.70
C ILE A 113 -10.77 0.08 7.17
N PRO A 114 -9.90 -0.36 6.23
CA PRO A 114 -8.92 0.53 5.63
C PRO A 114 -9.62 1.54 4.72
N ARG A 115 -9.15 2.80 4.75
CA ARG A 115 -9.67 3.89 3.91
C ARG A 115 -8.50 4.62 3.27
N PHE A 116 -8.51 4.73 1.95
CA PHE A 116 -7.39 5.35 1.24
C PHE A 116 -7.44 6.86 1.40
N GLY A 117 -6.36 7.46 1.92
CA GLY A 117 -6.28 8.89 2.20
C GLY A 117 -6.81 9.30 3.58
N ASP A 118 -7.45 8.37 4.30
CA ASP A 118 -8.11 8.63 5.59
C ASP A 118 -7.62 7.68 6.70
N LYS A 119 -7.95 8.02 7.94
CA LYS A 119 -7.74 7.12 9.08
C LYS A 119 -8.60 5.86 8.91
N PRO A 120 -8.08 4.65 9.18
CA PRO A 120 -8.90 3.43 9.22
C PRO A 120 -10.06 3.56 10.21
N GLN A 121 -11.20 2.98 9.88
CA GLN A 121 -12.40 3.03 10.72
C GLN A 121 -12.61 1.69 11.43
N ARG A 122 -13.01 1.67 12.69
CA ARG A 122 -13.43 0.45 13.38
C ARG A 122 -14.93 0.25 13.20
N ARG A 123 -15.34 -0.94 12.78
CA ARG A 123 -16.74 -1.40 12.78
C ARG A 123 -16.91 -2.59 13.71
N THR A 124 -18.12 -2.79 14.19
CA THR A 124 -18.45 -3.89 15.10
C THR A 124 -19.55 -4.75 14.50
N ILE A 125 -19.34 -6.06 14.50
CA ILE A 125 -20.31 -7.07 14.09
C ILE A 125 -20.81 -7.78 15.34
N TYR A 126 -22.08 -7.60 15.65
CA TYR A 126 -22.75 -8.26 16.77
C TYR A 126 -22.88 -9.77 16.50
N ILE A 127 -22.65 -10.58 17.53
CA ILE A 127 -22.81 -12.04 17.46
C ILE A 127 -24.06 -12.46 18.24
N GLY A 128 -24.17 -12.02 19.49
CA GLY A 128 -25.21 -12.45 20.42
C GLY A 128 -24.99 -11.88 21.82
N THR A 129 -26.00 -12.03 22.67
CA THR A 129 -25.88 -11.89 24.13
C THR A 129 -25.43 -13.20 24.74
N GLU A 130 -25.07 -13.21 26.02
CA GLU A 130 -24.72 -14.44 26.74
C GLU A 130 -25.79 -15.55 26.65
N ASN A 131 -27.07 -15.18 26.51
CA ASN A 131 -28.19 -16.13 26.37
C ASN A 131 -28.48 -16.56 24.93
N THR A 132 -27.91 -15.86 23.94
CA THR A 132 -28.24 -16.07 22.52
C THR A 132 -27.01 -16.34 21.66
N TYR A 133 -25.83 -16.45 22.27
CA TYR A 133 -24.61 -16.82 21.59
C TYR A 133 -24.66 -18.28 21.17
N THR A 134 -24.34 -18.56 19.91
CA THR A 134 -24.15 -19.91 19.39
C THR A 134 -22.93 -19.93 18.46
N VAL A 135 -22.36 -21.11 18.25
CA VAL A 135 -21.26 -21.30 17.29
C VAL A 135 -21.69 -20.84 15.89
N GLU A 136 -22.90 -21.20 15.47
CA GLU A 136 -23.47 -20.77 14.18
C GLU A 136 -23.55 -19.25 14.04
N ARG A 137 -23.97 -18.53 15.09
CA ARG A 137 -24.00 -17.06 15.08
C ARG A 137 -22.60 -16.47 15.02
N TYR A 138 -21.63 -17.09 15.70
CA TYR A 138 -20.23 -16.68 15.61
C TYR A 138 -19.69 -16.85 14.19
N GLU A 139 -19.92 -18.00 13.55
CA GLU A 139 -19.47 -18.28 12.19
C GLU A 139 -20.09 -17.30 11.18
N LYS A 140 -21.41 -17.06 11.27
CA LYS A 140 -22.11 -16.05 10.44
C LYS A 140 -21.55 -14.64 10.65
N ALA A 141 -21.24 -14.28 11.89
CA ALA A 141 -20.64 -12.98 12.21
C ALA A 141 -19.20 -12.88 11.66
N LEU A 142 -18.42 -13.96 11.73
CA LEU A 142 -17.06 -14.03 11.21
C LEU A 142 -17.05 -13.93 9.69
N GLU A 143 -17.91 -14.67 8.99
CA GLU A 143 -18.08 -14.58 7.54
C GLU A 143 -18.40 -13.15 7.11
N LYS A 144 -19.37 -12.52 7.79
CA LYS A 144 -19.72 -11.11 7.55
C LYS A 144 -18.55 -10.16 7.80
N ALA A 145 -17.77 -10.39 8.85
CA ALA A 145 -16.60 -9.59 9.18
C ALA A 145 -15.50 -9.72 8.10
N VAL A 146 -15.25 -10.93 7.61
CA VAL A 146 -14.30 -11.20 6.53
C VAL A 146 -14.75 -10.57 5.22
N ALA A 147 -16.01 -10.73 4.84
CA ALA A 147 -16.57 -10.12 3.64
C ALA A 147 -16.45 -8.59 3.68
N MET A 148 -16.85 -7.97 4.80
CA MET A 148 -16.76 -6.52 5.01
C MET A 148 -15.30 -6.02 4.91
N ARG A 149 -14.36 -6.76 5.50
CA ARG A 149 -12.94 -6.39 5.41
C ARG A 149 -12.44 -6.51 3.98
N ARG A 150 -12.72 -7.62 3.30
CA ARG A 150 -12.29 -7.88 1.92
C ARG A 150 -12.78 -6.79 0.97
N GLU A 151 -14.05 -6.43 1.03
CA GLU A 151 -14.64 -5.36 0.22
C GLU A 151 -13.89 -4.02 0.42
N ALA A 152 -13.59 -3.69 1.68
CA ALA A 152 -12.85 -2.48 2.01
C ALA A 152 -11.39 -2.50 1.51
N GLU A 153 -10.72 -3.65 1.55
CA GLU A 153 -9.37 -3.83 1.00
C GLU A 153 -9.36 -3.68 -0.53
N GLU A 154 -10.34 -4.25 -1.22
CA GLU A 154 -10.51 -4.09 -2.66
C GLU A 154 -10.79 -2.64 -3.05
N ALA A 155 -11.67 -1.95 -2.32
CA ALA A 155 -11.96 -0.53 -2.52
C ALA A 155 -10.70 0.33 -2.29
N TYR A 156 -9.96 0.07 -1.20
CA TYR A 156 -8.69 0.74 -0.91
C TYR A 156 -7.68 0.54 -2.05
N GLN A 157 -7.53 -0.69 -2.54
CA GLN A 157 -6.59 -1.02 -3.61
C GLN A 157 -6.96 -0.35 -4.94
N LYS A 158 -8.25 -0.29 -5.27
CA LYS A 158 -8.76 0.43 -6.45
C LYS A 158 -8.48 1.93 -6.34
N ALA A 159 -8.79 2.53 -5.19
CA ALA A 159 -8.57 3.96 -4.94
C ALA A 159 -7.08 4.34 -4.99
N SER A 160 -6.22 3.56 -4.34
CA SER A 160 -4.77 3.79 -4.34
C SER A 160 -4.17 3.65 -5.74
N THR A 161 -4.62 2.67 -6.52
CA THR A 161 -4.19 2.46 -7.91
C THR A 161 -4.64 3.61 -8.80
N ARG A 162 -5.89 4.07 -8.66
CA ARG A 162 -6.41 5.23 -9.40
C ARG A 162 -5.60 6.49 -9.09
N ALA A 163 -5.32 6.76 -7.82
CA ALA A 163 -4.52 7.91 -7.41
C ALA A 163 -3.08 7.84 -7.95
N LYS A 164 -2.43 6.67 -7.88
CA LYS A 164 -1.07 6.49 -8.42
C LYS A 164 -1.02 6.70 -9.94
N ARG A 165 -2.03 6.22 -10.67
CA ARG A 165 -2.17 6.43 -12.12
C ARG A 165 -2.41 7.89 -12.48
N ALA A 166 -3.25 8.60 -11.74
CA ALA A 166 -3.45 10.04 -11.94
C ALA A 166 -2.14 10.80 -11.75
N ALA A 167 -1.44 10.54 -10.65
CA ALA A 167 -0.15 11.15 -10.35
C ALA A 167 0.95 10.83 -11.38
N ALA A 168 0.87 9.68 -12.06
CA ALA A 168 1.78 9.30 -13.15
C ALA A 168 1.45 10.02 -14.46
N ARG A 169 0.16 10.27 -14.76
CA ARG A 169 -0.25 11.07 -15.92
C ARG A 169 0.20 12.51 -15.80
N GLU A 170 0.03 13.12 -14.63
CA GLU A 170 0.52 14.47 -14.34
C GLU A 170 2.03 14.58 -14.58
N MET A 171 2.81 13.61 -14.07
CA MET A 171 4.25 13.60 -14.28
C MET A 171 4.60 13.44 -15.77
N LYS A 172 3.91 12.55 -16.49
CA LYS A 172 4.12 12.39 -17.93
C LYS A 172 3.89 13.71 -18.68
N ALA A 173 2.85 14.45 -18.32
CA ALA A 173 2.59 15.77 -18.91
C ALA A 173 3.70 16.77 -18.60
N GLN A 174 4.17 16.84 -17.35
CA GLN A 174 5.29 17.71 -16.95
C GLN A 174 6.58 17.40 -17.71
N LEU A 175 6.89 16.12 -17.92
CA LEU A 175 8.05 15.70 -18.72
C LEU A 175 7.94 16.07 -20.20
N GLN A 176 6.72 16.13 -20.75
CA GLN A 176 6.50 16.55 -22.14
C GLN A 176 6.62 18.06 -22.30
N VAL A 177 6.10 18.83 -21.33
CA VAL A 177 6.20 20.30 -21.32
C VAL A 177 7.63 20.78 -21.12
N GLY A 178 8.41 20.14 -20.25
CA GLY A 178 9.82 20.52 -20.02
C GLY A 178 10.80 20.05 -21.10
N ALA A 179 10.33 19.28 -22.10
CA ALA A 179 11.12 18.83 -23.24
C ALA A 179 10.82 19.64 -24.53
N SER A 180 9.92 20.64 -24.44
CA SER A 180 9.57 21.59 -25.51
C SER A 180 10.26 22.92 -25.25
#